data_AF-G0HNT2-F1
#
_entry.id   AF-G0HNT2-F1
#
_cell.length_a   1.000
_cell.length_b   1.000
_cell.length_c   1.000
_cell.angle_alpha   90.00
_cell.angle_beta   90.00
_cell.angle_gamma   90.00
#
_symmetry.space_group_name_H-M   'P 1'
#
loop_
_entity.id
_entity.type
_entity.pdbx_description
1 polymer ?
#
loop_
_entity_poly.entity_id
_entity_poly.type
_entity_poly.pdbx_seq_one_letter_code
_entity_poly.pdbx_strand_id
1 'polypeptide(L)' 'MRLLRSALYLLFLRVPAILFRMAGMVRITNRAKRGFKRALLDGGLPAEVADELVRDFDPASPLRETLFRFSRR' A
#
# COMPACT_ATOMS: atom_id res chain seq x y z
N MET A 1 -28.97 -23.78 -5.59
CA MET A 1 -29.04 -22.34 -5.99
C MET A 1 -28.57 -21.33 -4.94
N ARG A 2 -28.72 -21.54 -3.63
CA ARG A 2 -28.24 -20.58 -2.59
C ARG A 2 -26.73 -20.29 -2.66
N LEU A 3 -25.90 -21.31 -2.84
CA LEU A 3 -24.44 -21.17 -2.89
C LEU A 3 -23.96 -20.37 -4.10
N LEU A 4 -24.58 -20.55 -5.26
CA LEU A 4 -24.23 -19.83 -6.50
C LEU A 4 -24.57 -18.34 -6.39
N ARG A 5 -25.73 -18.00 -5.81
CA ARG A 5 -26.10 -16.60 -5.52
C ARG A 5 -25.14 -15.94 -4.53
N SER A 6 -24.75 -16.66 -3.47
CA SER A 6 -23.78 -16.16 -2.48
C SER A 6 -22.39 -15.94 -3.10
N ALA A 7 -21.95 -16.84 -3.99
CA ALA A 7 -20.69 -16.72 -4.69
C ALA A 7 -20.67 -15.53 -5.65
N LEU A 8 -21.75 -15.32 -6.42
CA LEU A 8 -21.89 -14.13 -7.27
C LEU A 8 -21.87 -12.83 -6.44
N TYR A 9 -22.58 -12.77 -5.33
CA TYR A 9 -22.57 -11.58 -4.46
C TYR A 9 -21.17 -11.27 -3.90
N LEU A 10 -20.44 -12.30 -3.49
CA LEU A 10 -19.06 -12.18 -3.04
C LEU A 10 -18.15 -11.63 -4.14
N LEU A 11 -18.23 -12.20 -5.34
CA LEU A 11 -17.36 -11.86 -6.46
C LEU A 11 -17.65 -10.47 -7.05
N PHE A 12 -18.93 -10.12 -7.22
CA PHE A 12 -19.33 -8.90 -7.95
C PHE A 12 -19.54 -7.68 -7.05
N LEU A 13 -19.84 -7.86 -5.76
CA LEU A 13 -20.02 -6.73 -4.84
C LEU A 13 -18.90 -6.63 -3.80
N ARG A 14 -18.58 -7.73 -3.11
CA ARG A 14 -17.63 -7.68 -1.99
C ARG A 14 -16.19 -7.50 -2.43
N VAL A 15 -15.74 -8.26 -3.43
CA VAL A 15 -14.35 -8.17 -3.91
C VAL A 15 -14.04 -6.77 -4.44
N PRO A 16 -14.84 -6.16 -5.35
CA PRO A 16 -14.58 -4.81 -5.81
C PRO A 16 -14.62 -3.78 -4.67
N ALA A 17 -15.57 -3.88 -3.75
CA ALA A 17 -15.66 -2.97 -2.61
C ALA A 17 -14.40 -3.03 -1.72
N ILE A 18 -13.87 -4.23 -1.46
CA ILE A 18 -12.62 -4.41 -0.72
C ILE A 18 -11.44 -3.79 -1.48
N LEU A 19 -11.35 -4.03 -2.80
CA LEU A 19 -10.29 -3.47 -3.64
C LEU A 19 -10.32 -1.93 -3.67
N PHE A 20 -11.50 -1.32 -3.78
CA PHE A 20 -11.64 0.14 -3.70
C PHE A 20 -11.21 0.68 -2.34
N ARG A 21 -11.53 -0.03 -1.26
CA ARG A 21 -11.08 0.35 0.10
C ARG A 21 -9.57 0.27 0.24
N MET A 22 -8.95 -0.79 -0.30
CA MET A 22 -7.50 -0.95 -0.37
C MET A 22 -6.85 0.15 -1.21
N ALA A 23 -7.40 0.47 -2.37
CA ALA A 23 -6.92 1.57 -3.21
C ALA A 23 -6.97 2.92 -2.48
N GLY A 24 -8.02 3.16 -1.70
CA GLY A 24 -8.13 4.33 -0.82
C GLY A 24 -7.00 4.39 0.21
N MET A 25 -6.72 3.28 0.89
CA MET A 25 -5.61 3.20 1.85
C MET A 25 -4.25 3.44 1.18
N VAL A 26 -3.99 2.82 0.03
CA VAL A 26 -2.76 3.05 -0.76
C VAL A 26 -2.60 4.52 -1.13
N ARG A 27 -3.70 5.20 -1.50
CA ARG A 27 -3.68 6.64 -1.81
C ARG A 27 -3.32 7.49 -0.60
N ILE A 28 -3.87 7.18 0.58
CA ILE A 28 -3.56 7.88 1.83
C ILE A 28 -2.08 7.69 2.19
N THR A 29 -1.59 6.45 2.15
CA THR A 29 -0.17 6.14 2.42
C THR A 29 0.76 6.86 1.45
N ASN A 30 0.46 6.86 0.15
CA ASN A 30 1.25 7.57 -0.85
C ASN A 30 1.23 9.09 -0.65
N ARG A 31 0.11 9.66 -0.15
CA ARG A 31 0.04 11.08 0.19
C ARG A 31 0.90 11.41 1.40
N ALA A 32 0.85 10.58 2.45
CA ALA A 32 1.68 10.72 3.63
C ALA A 32 3.17 10.62 3.27
N LYS A 33 3.56 9.62 2.46
CA LYS A 33 4.94 9.43 1.97
C LYS A 33 5.49 10.66 1.23
N ARG A 34 4.66 11.26 0.36
CA ARG A 34 5.02 12.51 -0.34
C ARG A 34 5.15 13.70 0.61
N GLY A 35 4.25 13.83 1.58
CA GLY A 35 4.30 14.89 2.59
C GLY A 35 5.54 14.78 3.46
N PHE A 36 5.86 13.56 3.92
CA PHE A 36 7.06 13.26 4.68
C PHE A 36 8.33 13.60 3.90
N LYS A 37 8.47 13.13 2.65
CA LYS A 37 9.62 13.47 1.80
C LYS A 37 9.78 14.99 1.64
N ARG A 38 8.69 15.71 1.37
CA ARG A 38 8.73 17.18 1.25
C ARG A 38 9.21 17.84 2.54
N ALA A 39 8.67 17.44 3.69
CA ALA A 39 9.08 17.99 4.98
C ALA A 39 10.57 17.77 5.28
N LEU A 40 11.14 16.62 4.88
CA LEU A 40 12.58 16.37 5.03
C LEU A 40 13.42 17.28 4.13
N LEU A 41 13.03 17.44 2.87
CA LEU A 41 13.72 18.31 1.92
C LEU A 41 13.63 19.79 2.33
N ASP A 42 12.45 20.24 2.75
CA ASP A 42 12.22 21.60 3.25
C ASP A 42 13.01 21.86 4.55
N GLY A 43 13.27 20.81 5.33
CA GLY A 43 14.16 20.83 6.50
C GLY A 43 15.66 20.81 6.17
N GLY A 44 16.04 20.78 4.89
CA GLY A 44 17.43 20.85 4.44
C GLY A 44 18.17 19.52 4.39
N LEU A 45 17.47 18.38 4.49
CA LEU A 45 18.13 17.09 4.30
C LEU A 45 18.53 16.89 2.83
N PRO A 46 19.71 16.30 2.56
CA PRO A 46 20.06 15.83 1.23
C PRO A 46 19.01 14.86 0.69
N ALA A 47 18.78 14.89 -0.63
CA ALA A 47 17.75 14.11 -1.28
C ALA A 47 17.95 12.60 -1.07
N GLU A 48 19.21 12.16 -1.05
CA GLU A 48 19.61 10.77 -0.85
C GLU A 48 19.18 10.26 0.53
N VAL A 49 19.41 11.06 1.57
CA VAL A 49 19.05 10.72 2.96
C VAL A 49 17.53 10.74 3.12
N ALA A 50 16.85 11.71 2.52
CA ALA A 50 15.39 11.77 2.54
C ALA A 50 14.76 10.54 1.86
N ASP A 51 15.35 10.07 0.76
CA ASP A 51 14.88 8.88 0.05
C ASP A 51 15.11 7.59 0.84
N GLU A 52 16.23 7.46 1.55
CA GLU A 52 16.49 6.33 2.44
C GLU A 52 15.50 6.29 3.60
N LEU A 53 15.28 7.41 4.29
CA LEU A 53 14.28 7.51 5.36
C LEU A 53 12.86 7.18 4.86
N VAL A 54 12.48 7.72 3.71
CA VAL A 54 11.18 7.46 3.09
C VAL A 54 11.00 5.97 2.73
N ARG A 55 12.09 5.26 2.44
CA ARG A 55 12.08 3.82 2.17
C ARG A 55 11.96 3.01 3.46
N ASP A 56 12.69 3.37 4.51
CA ASP A 56 12.68 2.65 5.79
C ASP A 56 11.34 2.79 6.53
N PHE A 57 10.73 3.97 6.44
CA PHE A 57 9.41 4.24 7.02
C PHE A 57 8.24 3.82 6.12
N ASP A 58 8.48 3.11 5.00
CA ASP A 58 7.40 2.62 4.14
C ASP A 58 6.65 1.46 4.82
N PRO A 59 5.37 1.64 5.22
CA PRO A 59 4.61 0.58 5.89
C PRO A 59 4.32 -0.63 4.97
N ALA A 60 4.52 -0.49 3.65
CA ALA A 60 4.40 -1.58 2.70
C ALA A 60 5.69 -2.44 2.58
N SER A 61 6.81 -1.98 3.17
CA SER A 61 8.09 -2.69 3.14
C SER A 61 8.01 -4.14 3.66
N PRO A 62 7.45 -4.41 4.87
CA PRO A 62 7.39 -5.77 5.42
C PRO A 62 6.52 -6.71 4.57
N LEU A 63 5.45 -6.17 4.00
CA LEU A 63 4.55 -6.92 3.12
C LEU A 63 5.24 -7.28 1.81
N ARG A 64 6.02 -6.36 1.22
CA ARG A 64 6.83 -6.65 0.04
C ARG A 64 7.85 -7.74 0.32
N GLU A 65 8.64 -7.62 1.39
CA GLU A 65 9.62 -8.64 1.75
C GLU A 65 8.96 -10.01 1.96
N THR A 66 7.82 -10.05 2.63
CA THR A 66 7.09 -11.31 2.88
C THR A 66 6.56 -11.91 1.58
N LEU A 67 5.89 -11.13 0.73
CA LEU A 67 5.34 -11.62 -0.55
C LEU A 67 6.44 -12.06 -1.53
N PHE A 68 7.53 -11.31 -1.64
CA PHE A 68 8.66 -11.69 -2.51
C PHE A 68 9.43 -12.91 -2.00
N ARG A 69 9.46 -13.14 -0.69
CA ARG A 69 10.03 -14.37 -0.10
C ARG A 69 9.24 -15.62 -0.50
N PHE A 70 7.92 -15.53 -0.60
CA PHE A 70 7.08 -16.65 -1.06
C PHE A 70 7.19 -16.93 -2.55
N SER A 71 7.48 -15.92 -3.38
CA SER A 71 7.63 -16.07 -4.84
C SER A 71 8.95 -16.75 -5.26
N ARG A 72 9.94 -16.91 -4.38
CA ARG A 72 11.24 -17.54 -4.68
C ARG A 72 11.34 -19.00 -4.26
N ARG A 73 10.31 -19.57 -3.64
CA ARG A 73 10.18 -21.01 -3.37
C ARG A 73 9.29 -21.65 -4.42
#